data_AF-A0A7W6KXX9-F1
#
_entry.id   AF-A0A7W6KXX9-F1
#
_cell.length_a   1.000
_cell.length_b   1.000
_cell.length_c   1.000
_cell.angle_alpha   90.00
_cell.angle_beta   90.00
_cell.angle_gamma   90.00
#
_symmetry.space_group_name_H-M   'P 1'
#
loop_
_entity.id
_entity.type
_entity.pdbx_description
1 polymer ?
#
loop_
_entity_poly.entity_id
_entity_poly.type
_entity_poly.pdbx_seq_one_letter_code
_entity_poly.pdbx_strand_id
1 'polypeptide(L)' 'MPTRELDTQLDALQDTLPQLSADEDADFDYLDFQARAEAVLSSAAPADAAYVRSRIDDMLTGAGLIPLDSAGNACR' A
#
# COMPACT_ATOMS: atom_id res chain seq x y z
N MET A 1 -2.57 8.07 -17.04
CA MET A 1 -1.92 8.86 -15.97
C MET A 1 -2.89 8.84 -14.81
N PRO A 2 -2.44 8.45 -13.61
CA PRO A 2 -3.31 8.41 -12.45
C PRO A 2 -3.91 9.80 -12.23
N THR A 3 -5.18 9.84 -11.84
CA THR A 3 -5.84 11.10 -11.53
C THR A 3 -5.23 11.68 -10.26
N ARG A 4 -5.08 13.01 -10.21
CA ARG A 4 -4.49 13.73 -9.06
C ARG A 4 -5.14 13.39 -7.71
N GLU A 5 -6.44 13.08 -7.77
CA GLU A 5 -7.26 12.68 -6.63
C GLU A 5 -6.82 11.32 -6.06
N LEU A 6 -6.44 10.41 -6.95
CA LEU A 6 -5.98 9.06 -6.63
C LEU A 6 -4.60 9.09 -5.98
N ASP A 7 -3.70 9.93 -6.49
CA ASP A 7 -2.38 10.17 -5.88
C ASP A 7 -2.55 10.74 -4.45
N THR A 8 -3.48 11.68 -4.26
CA THR A 8 -3.76 12.26 -2.94
C THR A 8 -4.33 11.21 -1.95
N GLN A 9 -5.19 10.32 -2.43
CA GLN A 9 -5.72 9.22 -1.61
C GLN A 9 -4.64 8.21 -1.22
N LEU A 10 -3.72 7.92 -2.14
CA LEU A 10 -2.58 7.03 -1.90
C LEU A 10 -1.59 7.65 -0.90
N ASP A 11 -1.26 8.93 -1.03
CA ASP A 11 -0.42 9.64 -0.04
C ASP A 11 -1.05 9.64 1.36
N ALA A 12 -2.36 9.88 1.46
CA ALA A 12 -3.06 9.82 2.74
C ALA A 12 -3.07 8.40 3.35
N LEU A 13 -3.14 7.36 2.50
CA LEU A 13 -3.05 5.96 2.93
C LEU A 13 -1.63 5.63 3.41
N GLN A 14 -0.60 6.21 2.78
CA GLN A 14 0.79 6.04 3.20
C GLN A 14 1.08 6.71 4.55
N ASP A 15 0.47 7.87 4.83
CA ASP A 15 0.63 8.58 6.10
C ASP A 15 0.02 7.80 7.29
N THR A 16 -1.00 6.99 7.02
CA THR A 16 -1.60 6.10 8.03
C THR A 16 -0.78 4.84 8.32
N LEU A 17 0.22 4.51 7.48
CA LEU A 17 1.10 3.39 7.77
C LEU A 17 2.04 3.77 8.92
N PRO A 18 2.10 2.97 10.00
CA PRO A 18 3.11 3.17 11.01
C PRO A 18 4.48 3.04 10.34
N GLN A 19 5.39 3.94 10.69
CA GLN A 19 6.80 3.78 10.35
C GLN A 19 7.35 2.64 11.21
N LEU A 20 7.04 1.41 10.82
CA LEU A 20 7.39 0.16 11.52
C LEU A 20 8.90 -0.05 11.66
N SER A 21 9.71 0.75 10.96
CA SER A 21 11.15 0.84 11.23
C SER A 21 11.50 1.48 12.58
N ALA A 22 10.55 2.17 13.23
CA ALA A 22 10.76 2.94 14.46
C ALA A 22 9.88 2.50 15.64
N ASP A 23 8.70 1.92 15.39
CA ASP A 23 7.75 1.54 16.45
C ASP A 23 7.35 0.06 16.31
N GLU A 24 7.97 -0.81 17.13
CA GLU A 24 7.63 -2.24 17.27
C GLU A 24 6.28 -2.47 18.00
N ASP A 25 5.69 -1.41 18.57
CA ASP A 25 4.45 -1.43 19.37
C ASP A 25 3.25 -0.76 18.64
N ALA A 26 3.37 -0.47 17.34
CA ALA A 26 2.26 0.06 16.58
C ALA A 26 1.16 -1.01 16.43
N ASP A 27 0.04 -0.83 17.14
CA ASP A 27 -1.24 -1.52 16.91
C ASP A 27 -1.74 -1.21 15.49
N PHE A 28 -1.13 -1.85 14.49
CA PHE A 28 -1.46 -1.65 13.09
C PHE A 28 -2.68 -2.49 12.72
N ASP A 29 -3.82 -1.82 12.52
CA ASP A 29 -5.02 -2.45 12.01
C ASP A 29 -4.91 -2.75 10.50
N TYR A 30 -4.23 -3.84 10.17
CA TYR A 30 -4.08 -4.33 8.78
C TYR A 30 -5.44 -4.47 8.06
N LEU A 31 -6.51 -4.82 8.79
CA LEU A 31 -7.87 -4.92 8.25
C LEU A 31 -8.45 -3.56 7.83
N ASP A 32 -8.25 -2.48 8.61
CA ASP A 32 -8.70 -1.13 8.23
C ASP A 32 -7.91 -0.63 7.03
N PHE A 33 -6.59 -0.82 7.05
CA PHE A 33 -5.72 -0.49 5.94
C PHE A 33 -6.15 -1.20 4.64
N GLN A 34 -6.40 -2.50 4.70
CA GLN A 34 -6.84 -3.27 3.55
C GLN A 34 -8.20 -2.77 3.02
N ALA A 35 -9.16 -2.48 3.90
CA ALA A 35 -10.45 -1.95 3.50
C ALA A 35 -10.32 -0.58 2.78
N ARG A 36 -9.42 0.28 3.24
CA ARG A 36 -9.13 1.59 2.60
C ARG A 36 -8.40 1.41 1.28
N ALA A 37 -7.44 0.49 1.20
CA ALA A 37 -6.75 0.14 -0.04
C ALA A 37 -7.73 -0.40 -1.11
N GLU A 38 -8.66 -1.28 -0.72
CA GLU A 38 -9.70 -1.80 -1.60
C GLU A 38 -10.69 -0.71 -2.03
N ALA A 39 -11.03 0.23 -1.15
CA ALA A 39 -11.86 1.38 -1.51
C ALA A 39 -11.19 2.27 -2.56
N VAL A 40 -9.89 2.53 -2.42
CA VAL A 40 -9.10 3.29 -3.41
C VAL A 40 -9.01 2.52 -4.73
N LEU A 41 -8.77 1.20 -4.69
CA LEU A 41 -8.75 0.35 -5.89
C LEU A 41 -10.11 0.30 -6.61
N SER A 42 -11.20 0.25 -5.84
CA SER A 42 -12.58 0.24 -6.37
C SER A 42 -12.98 1.59 -6.96
N SER A 43 -12.47 2.69 -6.41
CA SER A 43 -12.64 4.03 -6.95
C SER A 43 -11.70 4.33 -8.13
N ALA A 44 -10.61 3.56 -8.29
CA ALA A 44 -9.65 3.70 -9.37
C ALA A 44 -10.20 3.16 -10.69
N ALA A 45 -9.80 3.79 -11.80
CA ALA A 45 -10.05 3.19 -13.10
C ALA A 45 -9.26 1.88 -13.25
N PRO A 46 -9.75 0.90 -14.02
CA PRO A 46 -9.03 -0.35 -14.24
C PRO A 46 -7.65 -0.16 -14.89
N ALA A 47 -7.45 0.94 -15.62
CA ALA A 47 -6.14 1.32 -16.16
C ALA A 47 -5.14 1.77 -15.07
N ASP A 48 -5.64 2.31 -13.96
CA ASP A 48 -4.83 2.79 -12.83
C ASP A 48 -4.76 1.74 -11.70
N ALA A 49 -5.60 0.70 -11.72
CA ALA A 49 -5.60 -0.37 -10.70
C ALA A 49 -4.22 -1.07 -10.57
N ALA A 50 -3.50 -1.26 -11.68
CA ALA A 50 -2.14 -1.82 -11.64
C ALA A 50 -1.13 -0.87 -10.96
N TYR A 51 -1.28 0.44 -11.17
CA TYR A 51 -0.48 1.46 -10.52
C TYR A 51 -0.77 1.54 -9.02
N VAL A 52 -2.05 1.55 -8.64
CA VAL A 52 -2.51 1.53 -7.24
C VAL A 52 -1.96 0.33 -6.50
N ARG A 53 -2.06 -0.86 -7.11
CA ARG A 53 -1.56 -2.09 -6.52
C ARG A 53 -0.05 -2.07 -6.32
N SER A 54 0.70 -1.66 -7.34
CA SER A 54 2.17 -1.52 -7.24
C SER A 54 2.55 -0.53 -6.14
N ARG A 55 1.83 0.59 -6.02
CA ARG A 55 2.10 1.62 -5.02
C ARG A 55 1.84 1.12 -3.60
N ILE A 56 0.74 0.38 -3.39
CA ILE A 56 0.41 -0.24 -2.09
C ILE A 56 1.48 -1.29 -1.72
N ASP A 57 1.93 -2.09 -2.69
CA ASP A 57 3.00 -3.07 -2.48
C ASP A 57 4.32 -2.39 -2.05
N ASP A 58 4.72 -1.31 -2.75
CA ASP A 58 5.88 -0.48 -2.38
C ASP A 58 5.72 0.13 -0.97
N MET A 59 4.52 0.58 -0.60
CA MET A 59 4.24 1.14 0.72
C MET A 59 4.37 0.09 1.84
N LEU A 60 3.78 -1.09 1.66
CA LEU A 60 3.88 -2.19 2.61
C LEU A 60 5.32 -2.71 2.74
N THR A 61 6.04 -2.73 1.62
CA THR A 61 7.45 -3.06 1.53
C THR A 61 8.32 -2.06 2.31
N GLY A 62 8.08 -0.75 2.11
CA GLY A 62 8.77 0.33 2.83
C GLY A 62 8.45 0.36 4.32
N ALA A 63 7.24 -0.05 4.71
CA ALA A 63 6.84 -0.23 6.10
C ALA A 63 7.37 -1.55 6.71
N GLY A 64 8.03 -2.43 5.95
CA GLY A 64 8.47 -3.73 6.46
C GLY A 64 7.33 -4.69 6.84
N LEU A 65 6.09 -4.38 6.43
CA LEU A 65 4.89 -5.19 6.65
C LEU A 65 4.83 -6.42 5.73
N ILE A 66 5.55 -6.37 4.61
CA ILE A 66 5.78 -7.53 3.76
C ILE A 66 7.28 -7.85 3.85
N PRO A 67 7.67 -9.11 4.13
CA PRO A 67 9.05 -9.50 3.98
C PRO A 67 9.43 -9.25 2.53
N LEU A 68 10.31 -8.27 2.30
CA LEU A 68 10.94 -8.03 1.01
C LEU A 68 11.50 -9.37 0.55
N ASP A 69 10.83 -10.05 -0.37
CA ASP A 69 11.52 -10.99 -1.24
C ASP A 69 12.40 -10.13 -2.14
N SER A 70 13.57 -9.78 -1.59
CA SER A 70 14.62 -9.03 -2.26
C SER A 70 15.26 -9.91 -3.34
N ALA A 71 14.50 -10.55 -4.22
CA ALA A 71 14.91 -11.02 -5.55
C ALA A 71 13.86 -11.93 -6.22
N GLY A 72 12.86 -11.33 -6.87
CA GLY A 72 12.50 -11.69 -8.24
C GLY A 72 12.11 -13.14 -8.57
N ASN A 73 11.67 -13.96 -7.62
CA ASN A 73 11.07 -15.25 -7.94
C ASN A 73 9.88 -15.52 -7.02
N ALA A 74 8.68 -15.49 -7.60
CA ALA A 74 7.61 -16.33 -7.11
C ALA A 74 8.14 -17.78 -7.12
N CYS A 75 8.58 -18.27 -5.96
CA CYS A 75 8.86 -19.68 -5.76
C CYS A 75 7.52 -20.43 -5.84
N ARG A 76 7.39 -21.05 -7.01
CA ARG A 76 6.49 -22.08 -7.51
C ARG A 76 5.79 -22.97 -6.48
#